data_AF-A0A078MSV9-F1
#
_entry.id   AF-A0A078MSV9-F1
#
_cell.length_a   1.000
_cell.length_b   1.000
_cell.length_c   1.000
_cell.angle_alpha   90.00
_cell.angle_beta   90.00
_cell.angle_gamma   90.00
#
_symmetry.space_group_name_H-M   'P 1'
#
loop_
_entity.id
_entity.type
_entity.pdbx_description
1 polymer ?
#
loop_
_entity_poly.entity_id
_entity_poly.type
_entity_poly.pdbx_seq_one_letter_code
_entity_poly.pdbx_strand_id
1 'polypeptide(L)'
;MPATVAAPRTASAPSRASVQPRASVPPRTPVRPEGRVTHAPYRREPYIRARPVPGVTVDGKAVAWTRTHVLLHWIDDDGQAHNRWLAAALVHRIQRSDSGWQDPYDDHAFYLGAAQAAPAQATAVQEAAVQAA
;
A
#
# COMPACT_ATOMS: atom_id res chain seq x y z
N MET A 1 45.39 -25.19 19.56
CA MET A 1 43.93 -25.12 19.73
C MET A 1 43.54 -23.68 20.05
N PRO A 2 43.18 -22.82 19.09
CA PRO A 2 42.52 -21.55 19.40
C PRO A 2 41.00 -21.62 19.14
N ALA A 3 40.24 -21.13 20.11
CA ALA A 3 38.79 -21.01 20.08
C ALA A 3 38.34 -19.86 19.16
N THR A 4 37.39 -20.12 18.27
CA THR A 4 36.74 -19.12 17.42
C THR A 4 35.67 -18.37 18.22
N VAL A 5 35.89 -17.07 18.42
CA VAL A 5 34.92 -16.13 18.98
C VAL A 5 33.83 -15.87 17.93
N ALA A 6 32.58 -16.14 18.29
CA ALA A 6 31.40 -15.85 17.50
C ALA A 6 31.07 -14.34 17.54
N ALA A 7 30.94 -13.72 16.37
CA ALA A 7 30.49 -12.34 16.22
C ALA A 7 28.97 -12.21 16.48
N PRO A 8 28.49 -11.09 17.03
CA PRO A 8 27.08 -10.87 17.31
C PRO A 8 26.27 -10.65 16.03
N ARG A 9 25.10 -11.30 15.95
CA ARG A 9 24.08 -11.08 14.91
C ARG A 9 23.52 -9.67 15.09
N THR A 10 23.88 -8.77 14.20
CA THR A 10 23.26 -7.45 14.10
C THR A 10 21.79 -7.62 13.72
N ALA A 11 20.92 -7.08 14.58
CA ALA A 11 19.49 -6.99 14.35
C ALA A 11 19.21 -6.22 13.05
N SER A 12 18.38 -6.81 12.19
CA SER A 12 17.88 -6.19 10.97
C SER A 12 16.92 -5.06 11.36
N ALA A 13 17.27 -3.82 11.02
CA ALA A 13 16.45 -2.64 11.22
C ALA A 13 15.15 -2.71 10.38
N PRO A 14 14.06 -2.05 10.81
CA PRO A 14 12.77 -2.12 10.13
C PRO A 14 12.83 -1.48 8.74
N SER A 15 12.45 -2.25 7.72
CA SER A 15 12.38 -1.79 6.33
C SER A 15 11.29 -0.75 6.18
N ARG A 16 11.73 0.51 6.22
CA ARG A 16 11.06 1.74 5.83
C ARG A 16 10.20 1.54 4.57
N ALA A 17 8.99 2.11 4.58
CA ALA A 17 8.00 2.12 3.51
C ALA A 17 8.66 2.12 2.12
N SER A 18 8.70 0.93 1.51
CA SER A 18 9.19 0.77 0.15
C SER A 18 8.00 1.00 -0.75
N VAL A 19 7.88 2.22 -1.22
CA VAL A 19 7.00 2.60 -2.32
C VAL A 19 7.68 2.04 -3.60
N GLN A 20 6.97 1.18 -4.34
CA GLN A 20 7.53 0.42 -5.47
C GLN A 20 8.04 1.37 -6.56
N PRO A 21 9.28 1.22 -7.08
CA PRO A 21 9.80 2.13 -8.08
C PRO A 21 8.90 2.11 -9.33
N ARG A 22 8.26 3.26 -9.62
CA ARG A 22 7.78 3.77 -10.92
C ARG A 22 7.59 2.75 -12.06
N ALA A 23 6.89 1.65 -11.80
CA ALA A 23 6.48 0.72 -12.84
C ALA A 23 5.25 1.31 -13.52
N SER A 24 5.45 2.37 -14.32
CA SER A 24 4.43 2.90 -15.21
C SER A 24 4.06 1.80 -16.21
N VAL A 25 3.05 1.00 -15.88
CA VAL A 25 2.60 -0.06 -16.76
C VAL A 25 1.99 0.61 -17.99
N PRO A 26 2.50 0.37 -19.21
CA PRO A 26 2.02 1.07 -20.38
C PRO A 26 0.52 0.85 -20.57
N PRO A 27 -0.24 1.85 -21.05
CA PRO A 27 -1.65 1.68 -21.36
C PRO A 27 -1.76 0.65 -22.48
N ARG A 28 -2.27 -0.54 -22.15
CA ARG A 28 -2.81 -1.47 -23.15
C ARG A 28 -4.32 -1.36 -23.10
N THR A 29 -4.94 -1.59 -24.25
CA THR A 29 -6.39 -1.53 -24.50
C THR A 29 -7.16 -2.07 -23.30
N PRO A 30 -8.19 -1.35 -22.79
CA PRO A 30 -8.97 -1.81 -21.66
C PRO A 30 -9.69 -3.12 -22.04
N VAL A 31 -9.14 -4.24 -21.58
CA VAL A 31 -9.80 -5.55 -21.70
C VAL A 31 -10.82 -5.60 -20.58
N ARG A 32 -12.09 -5.31 -20.89
CA ARG A 32 -13.18 -5.67 -19.98
C ARG A 32 -13.31 -7.19 -20.04
N PRO A 33 -13.10 -7.91 -18.93
CA PRO A 33 -13.17 -9.36 -18.96
C PRO A 33 -14.62 -9.81 -19.16
N GLU A 34 -14.79 -10.86 -19.94
CA GLU A 34 -16.07 -11.53 -20.08
C GLU A 34 -16.42 -12.33 -18.81
N GLY A 35 -17.72 -12.54 -18.60
CA GLY A 35 -18.27 -13.38 -17.54
C GLY A 35 -18.68 -12.62 -16.27
N ARG A 36 -19.15 -13.39 -15.29
CA ARG A 36 -19.62 -12.88 -13.99
C ARG A 36 -18.43 -12.34 -13.19
N VAL A 37 -18.55 -11.09 -12.77
CA VAL A 37 -17.59 -10.44 -11.87
C VAL A 37 -17.96 -10.76 -10.42
N THR A 38 -16.96 -11.17 -9.65
CA THR A 38 -17.02 -11.37 -8.20
C THR A 38 -16.11 -10.36 -7.52
N HIS A 39 -16.51 -9.88 -6.35
CA HIS A 39 -15.74 -8.92 -5.57
C HIS A 39 -15.28 -9.56 -4.25
N ALA A 40 -14.11 -9.14 -3.77
CA ALA A 40 -13.73 -9.41 -2.39
C ALA A 40 -14.58 -8.57 -1.44
N PRO A 41 -14.85 -9.06 -0.21
CA PRO A 41 -15.40 -8.22 0.85
C PRO A 41 -14.46 -7.04 1.11
N TYR A 42 -15.05 -5.88 1.40
CA TYR A 42 -14.31 -4.65 1.67
C TYR A 42 -13.24 -4.86 2.76
N ARG A 43 -12.01 -4.38 2.49
CA ARG A 43 -10.82 -4.52 3.36
C ARG A 43 -10.39 -5.96 3.63
N ARG A 44 -10.87 -6.91 2.82
CA ARG A 44 -10.42 -8.30 2.85
C ARG A 44 -9.93 -8.75 1.49
N GLU A 45 -9.60 -7.79 0.62
CA GLU A 45 -9.01 -8.05 -0.68
C GLU A 45 -7.65 -8.72 -0.50
N PRO A 46 -7.38 -9.83 -1.19
CA PRO A 46 -6.10 -10.51 -1.06
C PRO A 46 -5.00 -9.70 -1.75
N TYR A 47 -3.83 -9.71 -1.14
CA TYR A 47 -2.61 -9.22 -1.77
C TYR A 47 -2.21 -10.13 -2.93
N ILE A 48 -1.87 -9.50 -4.05
CA ILE A 48 -1.44 -10.17 -5.26
C ILE A 48 -0.21 -9.46 -5.83
N ARG A 49 0.62 -10.23 -6.51
CA ARG A 49 1.70 -9.74 -7.35
C ARG A 49 1.41 -10.09 -8.79
N ALA A 50 1.43 -9.07 -9.64
CA ALA A 50 1.10 -9.15 -11.04
C ALA A 50 2.35 -8.93 -11.90
N ARG A 51 2.38 -9.61 -13.06
CA ARG A 51 3.40 -9.41 -14.10
C ARG A 51 2.73 -8.96 -15.40
N PRO A 52 2.31 -7.69 -15.49
CA PRO A 52 1.50 -7.21 -16.61
C PRO A 52 2.25 -7.23 -17.95
N VAL A 53 3.57 -7.06 -17.92
CA VAL A 53 4.47 -7.21 -19.07
C VAL A 53 5.78 -7.86 -18.60
N PRO A 54 6.57 -8.49 -19.49
CA PRO A 54 7.85 -9.08 -19.12
C PRO A 54 8.78 -8.07 -18.43
N GLY A 55 9.40 -8.47 -17.32
CA GLY A 55 10.30 -7.61 -16.54
C GLY A 55 9.63 -6.61 -15.61
N VAL A 56 8.30 -6.43 -15.67
CA VAL A 56 7.57 -5.52 -14.77
C VAL A 56 6.76 -6.34 -13.77
N THR A 57 6.89 -5.96 -12.50
CA THR A 57 6.14 -6.53 -11.39
C THR A 57 5.40 -5.41 -10.67
N VAL A 58 4.13 -5.63 -10.34
CA VAL A 58 3.30 -4.69 -9.58
C VAL A 58 2.62 -5.46 -8.46
N ASP A 59 2.74 -4.96 -7.24
CA ASP A 59 2.01 -5.51 -6.10
C ASP A 59 0.77 -4.68 -5.81
N GLY A 60 -0.30 -5.32 -5.38
CA GLY A 60 -1.58 -4.65 -5.14
C GLY A 60 -2.62 -5.57 -4.52
N LYS A 61 -3.85 -5.10 -4.50
CA LYS A 61 -5.02 -5.87 -4.04
C LYS A 61 -5.88 -6.35 -5.20
N ALA A 62 -6.41 -7.56 -5.09
CA ALA A 62 -7.41 -8.08 -6.01
C ALA A 62 -8.82 -7.62 -5.59
N VAL A 63 -9.33 -6.56 -6.20
CA VAL A 63 -10.63 -5.96 -5.84
C VAL A 63 -11.80 -6.73 -6.45
N ALA A 64 -11.58 -7.31 -7.63
CA ALA A 64 -12.58 -8.09 -8.34
C ALA A 64 -11.92 -9.16 -9.21
N TRP A 65 -12.68 -10.19 -9.61
CA TRP A 65 -12.22 -11.21 -10.54
C TRP A 65 -13.37 -11.83 -11.33
N THR A 66 -13.04 -12.35 -12.51
CA THR A 66 -13.83 -13.35 -13.22
C THR A 66 -13.12 -14.69 -13.15
N ARG A 67 -13.58 -15.70 -13.91
CA ARG A 67 -12.86 -16.98 -14.02
C ARG A 67 -11.45 -16.82 -14.60
N THR A 68 -11.25 -15.83 -15.48
CA THR A 68 -10.05 -15.69 -16.31
C THR A 68 -9.26 -14.42 -16.05
N HIS A 69 -9.81 -13.45 -15.32
CA HIS A 69 -9.17 -12.16 -15.08
C HIS A 69 -9.29 -11.71 -13.63
N VAL A 70 -8.33 -10.89 -13.20
CA VAL A 70 -8.29 -10.26 -11.88
C VAL A 70 -8.12 -8.75 -12.06
N LEU A 71 -8.91 -7.97 -11.32
CA LEU A 71 -8.78 -6.53 -11.21
C LEU A 71 -7.78 -6.20 -10.10
N LEU A 72 -6.59 -5.80 -10.52
CA LEU A 72 -5.53 -5.31 -9.65
C LEU A 72 -5.79 -3.83 -9.33
N HIS A 73 -5.69 -3.49 -8.04
CA HIS A 73 -5.70 -2.13 -7.52
C HIS A 73 -4.40 -1.82 -6.78
N TRP A 74 -3.80 -0.67 -7.04
CA TRP A 74 -2.65 -0.15 -6.31
C TRP A 74 -2.61 1.37 -6.37
N ILE A 75 -1.76 1.99 -5.55
CA ILE A 75 -1.46 3.42 -5.59
C ILE A 75 0.02 3.56 -5.95
N ASP A 76 0.33 4.42 -6.91
CA ASP A 76 1.71 4.69 -7.32
C ASP A 76 2.40 5.74 -6.44
N ASP A 77 3.66 6.03 -6.77
CA ASP A 77 4.54 6.96 -6.04
C ASP A 77 4.01 8.40 -6.06
N ASP A 78 3.21 8.74 -7.08
CA ASP A 78 2.57 10.05 -7.25
C ASP A 78 1.22 10.12 -6.50
N GLY A 79 0.87 9.07 -5.73
CA GLY A 79 -0.38 8.97 -4.99
C GLY A 79 -1.60 8.68 -5.87
N GLN A 80 -1.40 8.33 -7.15
CA GLN A 80 -2.49 8.04 -8.07
C GLN A 80 -2.96 6.61 -7.91
N ALA A 81 -4.27 6.45 -7.75
CA ALA A 81 -4.91 5.15 -7.70
C ALA A 81 -5.06 4.56 -9.11
N HIS A 82 -4.60 3.33 -9.27
CA HIS A 82 -4.67 2.58 -10.52
C HIS A 82 -5.54 1.35 -10.38
N ASN A 83 -6.27 1.04 -11.45
CA ASN A 83 -7.09 -0.16 -11.58
C ASN A 83 -6.82 -0.81 -12.93
N ARG A 84 -6.49 -2.11 -12.94
CA ARG A 84 -6.19 -2.83 -14.18
C ARG A 84 -6.67 -4.27 -14.14
N TRP A 85 -7.43 -4.65 -15.17
CA TRP A 85 -7.74 -6.04 -15.44
C TRP A 85 -6.54 -6.76 -16.06
N LEU A 86 -6.19 -7.91 -15.49
CA LEU A 86 -5.11 -8.77 -15.95
C LEU A 86 -5.59 -10.20 -16.07
N ALA A 87 -5.04 -10.95 -17.03
CA ALA A 87 -5.27 -12.39 -17.10
C ALA A 87 -4.83 -13.05 -15.78
N ALA A 88 -5.65 -13.94 -15.24
CA ALA A 88 -5.38 -14.61 -13.96
C ALA A 88 -4.04 -15.36 -13.96
N ALA A 89 -3.58 -15.84 -15.12
CA ALA A 89 -2.28 -16.49 -15.29
C ALA A 89 -1.07 -15.56 -15.03
N LEU A 90 -1.27 -14.23 -15.07
CA LEU A 90 -0.22 -13.24 -14.80
C LEU A 90 -0.16 -12.79 -13.34
N VAL A 91 -1.02 -13.37 -12.49
CA VAL A 91 -1.23 -12.93 -11.12
C VAL A 91 -0.97 -14.09 -10.17
N HIS A 92 -0.26 -13.84 -9.09
CA HIS A 92 -0.13 -14.78 -7.99
C HIS A 92 -0.51 -14.11 -6.68
N ARG A 93 -1.21 -14.85 -5.83
CA ARG A 93 -1.50 -14.42 -4.47
C ARG A 93 -0.21 -14.43 -3.65
N ILE A 94 -0.02 -13.42 -2.81
CA ILE A 94 1.11 -13.30 -1.90
C ILE A 94 0.62 -12.98 -0.49
N GLN A 95 1.46 -13.14 0.52
CA GLN A 95 1.17 -12.62 1.85
C GLN A 95 1.42 -11.10 1.89
N ARG A 96 0.75 -10.40 2.82
CA ARG A 96 0.96 -8.95 3.03
C ARG A 96 2.44 -8.63 3.31
N SER A 97 3.11 -9.48 4.09
CA SER A 97 4.54 -9.34 4.43
C SER A 97 5.48 -9.43 3.22
N ASP A 98 5.04 -10.09 2.14
CA ASP A 98 5.86 -10.31 0.93
C ASP A 98 5.63 -9.20 -0.12
N SER A 99 4.67 -8.32 0.15
CA SER A 99 4.25 -7.26 -0.76
C SER A 99 5.14 -6.03 -0.62
N GLY A 100 5.69 -5.59 -1.75
CA GLY A 100 6.39 -4.32 -1.88
C GLY A 100 5.46 -3.11 -1.95
N TRP A 101 4.14 -3.31 -1.88
CA TRP A 101 3.14 -2.26 -1.73
C TRP A 101 2.21 -2.64 -0.58
N GLN A 102 1.84 -1.69 0.28
CA GLN A 102 0.88 -1.92 1.35
C GLN A 102 -0.28 -0.96 1.20
N ASP A 103 -1.50 -1.49 1.29
CA ASP A 103 -2.70 -0.67 1.24
C ASP A 103 -2.71 0.27 2.46
N PRO A 104 -2.75 1.60 2.28
CA PRO A 104 -2.83 2.55 3.37
C PRO A 104 -4.06 2.32 4.28
N TYR A 105 -5.10 1.67 3.78
CA TYR A 105 -6.32 1.40 4.54
C TYR A 105 -6.27 0.12 5.40
N ASP A 106 -5.20 -0.67 5.30
CA ASP A 106 -5.01 -1.85 6.16
C ASP A 106 -4.49 -1.48 7.56
N ASP A 107 -3.93 -0.29 7.73
CA ASP A 107 -3.50 0.20 9.03
C ASP A 107 -4.47 1.26 9.55
N HIS A 108 -5.11 0.98 10.69
CA HIS A 108 -5.99 1.93 11.37
C HIS A 108 -5.26 3.23 11.76
N ALA A 109 -3.93 3.19 11.89
CA ALA A 109 -3.11 4.37 12.16
C ALA A 109 -3.24 5.46 11.08
N PHE A 110 -3.50 5.09 9.81
CA PHE A 110 -3.73 6.06 8.73
C PHE A 110 -4.90 7.01 9.02
N TYR A 111 -5.95 6.50 9.69
CA TYR A 111 -7.13 7.30 10.05
C TYR A 111 -6.99 8.03 11.39
N LEU A 112 -6.19 7.50 12.33
CA LEU A 112 -6.03 8.09 13.66
C LEU A 112 -4.86 9.10 13.73
N GLY A 113 -3.88 9.01 12.83
CA GLY A 113 -2.70 9.87 12.79
C GLY A 113 -2.92 11.29 12.23
N ALA A 114 -4.09 11.58 11.65
CA ALA A 114 -4.46 12.93 11.19
C ALA A 114 -5.24 13.73 12.24
N ALA A 115 -5.74 13.10 13.31
CA ALA A 115 -6.50 13.76 14.37
C ALA A 115 -5.64 14.33 15.51
N GLN A 116 -4.33 14.03 15.55
CA GLN A 116 -3.40 14.49 16.58
C GLN A 116 -2.47 15.65 16.16
N ALA A 117 -2.73 16.25 14.99
CA ALA A 117 -2.08 17.49 14.57
C ALA A 117 -3.07 18.68 14.59
N ALA A 118 -3.77 18.86 15.72
CA ALA A 118 -4.30 20.19 16.04
C ALA A 118 -3.18 20.95 16.78
N PRO A 119 -2.71 22.11 16.29
CA PRO A 119 -1.74 22.88 17.04
C PRO A 119 -2.36 23.32 18.36
N ALA A 120 -1.70 22.95 19.45
CA ALA A 120 -1.82 23.61 20.74
C ALA A 120 -1.27 25.04 20.61
N GLN A 121 -1.99 25.92 19.92
CA GLN A 121 -1.72 27.35 19.85
C GLN A 121 -3.04 28.12 19.68
N ALA A 122 -3.82 28.22 20.75
CA ALA A 122 -4.85 29.27 20.89
C ALA A 122 -5.32 29.40 22.35
N THR A 123 -4.42 29.69 23.28
CA THR A 123 -4.79 30.42 24.51
C THR A 123 -3.58 31.21 25.01
N ALA A 124 -3.19 32.21 24.23
CA ALA A 124 -2.28 33.26 24.67
C ALA A 124 -2.74 34.61 24.12
N VAL A 125 -4.04 34.92 24.20
CA VAL A 125 -4.55 36.27 23.95
C VAL A 125 -5.85 36.52 24.72
N GLN A 126 -5.87 36.39 26.06
CA GLN A 126 -7.02 36.91 26.84
C GLN A 126 -6.69 37.18 28.31
N GLU A 127 -5.59 37.88 28.64
CA GLU A 127 -5.42 38.39 30.02
C GLU A 127 -4.62 39.70 30.11
N ALA A 128 -4.91 40.66 29.23
CA ALA A 128 -4.33 42.01 29.30
C ALA A 128 -5.36 43.13 29.07
N ALA A 129 -6.61 42.95 29.50
CA ALA A 129 -7.65 43.98 29.37
C ALA A 129 -8.62 44.10 30.57
N VAL A 130 -8.21 43.68 31.78
CA VAL A 130 -8.97 43.93 33.03
C VAL A 130 -8.04 44.35 34.18
N GLN A 131 -7.06 45.23 33.91
CA GLN A 131 -6.28 45.90 34.98
C GLN A 131 -5.94 47.36 34.64
N ALA A 132 -6.83 48.05 33.92
CA ALA A 132 -6.71 49.50 33.71
C ALA A 132 -8.10 50.17 33.61
N ALA A 133 -8.98 49.88 34.57
CA ALA A 133 -10.16 50.68 34.86
C ALA A 133 -10.26 50.88 36.37
#